data_AF-A0A927VA12-F1
#
_entry.id   AF-A0A927VA12-F1
#
_cell.length_a   1.000
_cell.length_b   1.000
_cell.length_c   1.000
_cell.angle_alpha   90.00
_cell.angle_beta   90.00
_cell.angle_gamma   90.00
#
_symmetry.space_group_name_H-M   'P 1'
#
loop_
_entity.id
_entity.type
_entity.pdbx_description
1 polymer ?
#
loop_
_entity_poly.entity_id
_entity_poly.type
_entity_poly.pdbx_seq_one_letter_code
_entity_poly.pdbx_strand_id
1 'polypeptide(L)'
;MYLYHYYDKAIGPFKNLSDISIEEENKILSEIAVTKPNVQCAKRQADYMQARVYYENILRNEFIKKGGLIARKSPHYMVVEHSPWLSTWYDNSSVIKIPIEEFDLRTVSFTYGDSHPTFSDKVNDGKEYRKKLYSYDEILEIIRKYGLPQDWNNDGKYGPERYIEAHIWSDDVIYKYLK
;
A
#
# COMPACT_ATOMS: atom_id res chain seq x y z
N MET A 1 -9.62 -14.32 -0.03
CA MET A 1 -8.39 -13.80 -0.69
C MET A 1 -7.32 -13.59 0.37
N TYR A 2 -6.06 -13.44 0.01
CA TYR A 2 -4.98 -13.17 0.97
C TYR A 2 -4.40 -11.78 0.81
N LEU A 3 -4.02 -11.17 1.92
CA LEU A 3 -3.28 -9.92 1.96
C LEU A 3 -1.82 -10.19 2.28
N TYR A 4 -0.92 -9.57 1.52
CA TYR A 4 0.53 -9.75 1.60
C TYR A 4 1.20 -8.45 2.04
N HIS A 5 2.09 -8.53 3.02
CA HIS A 5 2.95 -7.42 3.44
C HIS A 5 4.40 -7.79 3.17
N TYR A 6 5.06 -7.04 2.28
CA TYR A 6 6.48 -7.20 1.95
C TYR A 6 7.31 -6.26 2.81
N TYR A 7 8.44 -6.76 3.31
CA TYR A 7 9.32 -5.99 4.18
C TYR A 7 10.77 -6.50 4.10
N ASP A 8 11.70 -5.68 4.57
CA ASP A 8 13.08 -6.10 4.79
C ASP A 8 13.16 -6.89 6.10
N LYS A 9 13.54 -8.17 6.02
CA LYS A 9 13.66 -9.07 7.16
C LYS A 9 14.57 -8.54 8.27
N ALA A 10 15.59 -7.76 7.93
CA ALA A 10 16.50 -7.17 8.92
C ALA A 10 15.86 -6.03 9.73
N ILE A 11 14.82 -5.38 9.18
CA ILE A 11 14.08 -4.29 9.82
C ILE A 11 12.86 -4.82 10.58
N GLY A 12 12.24 -5.87 10.04
CA GLY A 12 11.00 -6.43 10.55
C GLY A 12 9.74 -5.83 9.91
N PRO A 13 8.59 -6.48 10.09
CA PRO A 13 7.36 -6.14 9.39
C PRO A 13 6.67 -4.90 9.99
N PHE A 14 5.79 -4.28 9.21
CA PHE A 14 4.86 -3.21 9.61
C PHE A 14 5.52 -2.00 10.28
N LYS A 15 6.77 -1.68 9.91
CA LYS A 15 7.40 -0.40 10.23
C LYS A 15 6.90 0.67 9.28
N ASN A 16 5.97 1.49 9.75
CA ASN A 16 5.36 2.56 8.95
C ASN A 16 6.12 3.87 9.17
N LEU A 17 6.54 4.52 8.08
CA LEU A 17 7.15 5.84 8.17
C LEU A 17 6.14 6.85 8.73
N SER A 18 4.88 6.79 8.30
CA SER A 18 3.84 7.75 8.70
C SER A 18 3.47 7.76 10.20
N ASP A 19 4.04 6.85 10.99
CA ASP A 19 3.87 6.76 12.45
C ASP A 19 4.89 7.62 13.22
N ILE A 20 5.93 8.14 12.57
CA ILE A 20 6.97 9.02 13.15
C ILE A 20 6.90 10.43 12.57
N SER A 21 7.82 11.32 12.95
CA SER A 21 7.85 12.70 12.46
C SER A 21 8.50 12.83 11.08
N ILE A 22 8.09 13.82 10.27
CA ILE A 22 8.65 14.06 8.92
C ILE A 22 10.17 14.25 8.94
N GLU A 23 10.71 14.87 10.00
CA GLU A 23 12.15 15.03 10.18
C GLU A 23 12.85 13.68 10.34
N GLU A 24 12.33 12.81 11.22
CA GLU A 24 12.87 11.46 11.43
C GLU A 24 12.70 10.57 10.19
N GLU A 25 11.57 10.67 9.48
CA GLU A 25 11.32 9.94 8.24
C GLU A 25 12.35 10.31 7.16
N ASN A 26 12.58 11.61 6.94
CA ASN A 26 13.54 12.09 5.95
C ASN A 26 14.96 11.66 6.30
N LYS A 27 15.31 11.61 7.59
CA LYS A 27 16.58 11.05 8.05
C LYS A 27 16.71 9.57 7.69
N ILE A 28 15.68 8.76 7.97
CA ILE A 28 15.66 7.33 7.64
C ILE A 28 15.75 7.12 6.13
N LEU A 29 14.99 7.87 5.33
CA LEU A 29 15.03 7.78 3.87
C LEU A 29 16.40 8.15 3.31
N SER A 30 17.03 9.20 3.86
CA SER A 30 18.39 9.62 3.47
C SER A 30 19.42 8.54 3.83
N GLU A 31 19.29 7.92 4.99
CA GLU A 31 20.17 6.82 5.41
C GLU A 31 20.00 5.59 4.50
N ILE A 32 18.77 5.21 4.16
CA ILE A 32 18.49 4.12 3.21
C ILE A 32 19.08 4.42 1.84
N ALA A 33 18.95 5.66 1.35
CA ALA A 33 19.50 6.06 0.05
C ALA A 33 21.03 5.87 -0.03
N VAL A 34 21.74 6.08 1.08
CA VAL A 34 23.20 5.92 1.17
C VAL A 34 23.60 4.46 1.43
N THR A 35 22.92 3.78 2.34
CA THR A 35 23.33 2.45 2.84
C THR A 35 22.81 1.29 1.98
N LYS A 36 21.68 1.49 1.28
CA LYS A 36 21.00 0.48 0.47
C LYS A 36 20.56 1.05 -0.88
N PRO A 37 21.47 1.59 -1.72
CA PRO A 37 21.10 2.34 -2.93
C PRO A 37 20.31 1.53 -3.98
N ASN A 38 20.36 0.20 -3.93
CA ASN A 38 19.71 -0.67 -4.90
C ASN A 38 18.23 -0.96 -4.58
N VAL A 39 17.78 -0.74 -3.34
CA VAL A 39 16.40 -1.04 -2.93
C VAL A 39 15.42 0.00 -3.45
N GLN A 40 14.15 -0.36 -3.54
CA GLN A 40 13.15 0.55 -4.11
C GLN A 40 12.94 1.83 -3.27
N CYS A 41 13.04 1.71 -1.94
CA CYS A 41 12.91 2.86 -1.03
C CYS A 41 14.01 3.93 -1.22
N ALA A 42 15.21 3.54 -1.66
CA ALA A 42 16.32 4.48 -1.92
C ALA A 42 16.05 5.43 -3.09
N LYS A 43 15.08 5.09 -3.96
CA LYS A 43 14.72 5.86 -5.16
C LYS A 43 13.61 6.89 -4.92
N ARG A 44 13.20 7.08 -3.66
CA ARG A 44 12.13 8.03 -3.29
C ARG A 44 12.63 9.47 -3.42
N GLN A 45 11.72 10.34 -3.86
CA GLN A 45 12.00 11.78 -4.00
C GLN A 45 11.94 12.47 -2.64
N ALA A 46 12.56 13.65 -2.53
CA ALA A 46 12.65 14.40 -1.28
C ALA A 46 11.29 14.83 -0.70
N ASP A 47 10.27 14.97 -1.56
CA ASP A 47 8.90 15.35 -1.20
C ASP A 47 7.98 14.13 -0.96
N TYR A 48 8.54 12.91 -0.95
CA TYR A 48 7.77 11.66 -0.86
C TYR A 48 6.88 11.62 0.37
N MET A 49 7.36 12.05 1.54
CA MET A 49 6.57 11.98 2.77
C MET A 49 5.42 12.98 2.79
N GLN A 50 5.62 14.18 2.26
CA GLN A 50 4.55 15.17 2.08
C GLN A 50 3.47 14.63 1.14
N ALA A 51 3.87 14.02 0.02
CA ALA A 51 2.95 13.38 -0.90
C ALA A 51 2.19 12.21 -0.25
N ARG A 52 2.89 11.37 0.51
CA ARG A 52 2.30 10.24 1.24
C ARG A 52 1.24 10.68 2.23
N VAL A 53 1.54 11.66 3.08
CA VAL A 53 0.57 12.22 4.04
C VAL A 53 -0.63 12.81 3.31
N TYR A 54 -0.42 13.50 2.18
CA TYR A 54 -1.50 14.02 1.35
C TYR A 54 -2.44 12.91 0.85
N TYR A 55 -1.90 11.83 0.27
CA TYR A 55 -2.73 10.72 -0.21
C TYR A 55 -3.37 9.93 0.93
N GLU A 56 -2.68 9.71 2.05
CA GLU A 56 -3.26 9.07 3.25
C GLU A 56 -4.50 9.83 3.76
N ASN A 57 -4.48 11.17 3.71
CA ASN A 57 -5.65 11.98 4.05
C ASN A 57 -6.80 11.79 3.06
N ILE A 58 -6.52 11.68 1.76
CA ILE A 58 -7.55 11.35 0.76
C ILE A 58 -8.15 9.98 1.05
N LEU A 59 -7.30 8.95 1.24
CA LEU A 59 -7.75 7.59 1.53
C LEU A 59 -8.65 7.55 2.77
N ARG A 60 -8.24 8.20 3.86
CA ARG A 60 -9.02 8.34 5.10
C ARG A 60 -10.37 8.98 4.83
N ASN A 61 -10.39 10.13 4.17
CA ASN A 61 -11.61 10.90 3.93
C ASN A 61 -12.59 10.13 3.04
N GLU A 62 -12.10 9.50 1.97
CA GLU A 62 -12.93 8.66 1.10
C GLU A 62 -13.45 7.42 1.83
N PHE A 63 -12.65 6.84 2.73
CA PHE A 63 -13.09 5.66 3.46
C PHE A 63 -14.17 6.00 4.49
N ILE A 64 -14.02 7.10 5.22
CA ILE A 64 -15.03 7.61 6.17
C ILE A 64 -16.35 7.89 5.44
N LYS A 65 -16.32 8.50 4.25
CA LYS A 65 -17.53 8.74 3.43
C LYS A 65 -18.28 7.45 3.09
N LYS A 66 -17.57 6.33 2.99
CA LYS A 66 -18.13 5.00 2.73
C LYS A 66 -18.54 4.25 4.00
N GLY A 67 -18.46 4.87 5.17
CA GLY A 67 -18.76 4.23 6.46
C GLY A 67 -17.64 3.34 6.99
N GLY A 68 -16.43 3.47 6.44
CA GLY A 68 -15.25 2.78 6.94
C GLY A 68 -14.87 3.21 8.36
N LEU A 69 -14.35 2.27 9.12
CA LEU A 69 -13.90 2.46 10.50
C LEU A 69 -12.40 2.72 10.52
N ILE A 70 -12.00 3.84 11.12
CA ILE A 70 -10.59 4.20 11.30
C ILE A 70 -10.19 4.06 12.75
N ALA A 71 -9.34 3.09 13.06
CA ALA A 71 -8.81 2.82 14.40
C ALA A 71 -7.32 3.21 14.56
N ARG A 72 -6.65 3.65 13.49
CA ARG A 72 -5.26 4.16 13.55
C ARG A 72 -5.01 5.41 12.69
N LYS A 73 -3.90 6.10 12.93
CA LYS A 73 -3.55 7.38 12.28
C LYS A 73 -3.17 7.23 10.80
N SER A 74 -2.43 6.19 10.45
CA SER A 74 -1.99 5.93 9.08
C SER A 74 -2.18 4.44 8.80
N PRO A 75 -2.59 4.02 7.59
CA PRO A 75 -2.91 2.63 7.37
C PRO A 75 -1.63 1.78 7.39
N HIS A 76 -1.75 0.52 7.83
CA HIS A 76 -0.75 -0.47 7.42
C HIS A 76 -1.00 -0.82 5.96
N TYR A 77 0.07 -0.89 5.18
CA TYR A 77 0.00 -1.18 3.76
C TYR A 77 0.22 -2.67 3.51
N MET A 78 -0.74 -3.28 2.85
CA MET A 78 -0.69 -4.65 2.33
C MET A 78 -1.13 -4.64 0.87
N VAL A 79 -1.04 -5.78 0.19
CA VAL A 79 -1.51 -5.94 -1.18
C VAL A 79 -2.33 -7.21 -1.35
N VAL A 80 -3.30 -7.19 -2.25
CA VAL A 80 -4.13 -8.35 -2.56
C VAL A 80 -3.31 -9.35 -3.37
N GLU A 81 -3.24 -10.58 -2.88
CA GLU A 81 -2.48 -11.71 -3.44
C GLU A 81 -0.97 -11.43 -3.62
N HIS A 82 -0.23 -12.44 -4.08
CA HIS A 82 1.22 -12.32 -4.26
C HIS A 82 1.58 -11.40 -5.44
N SER A 83 2.61 -10.56 -5.29
CA SER A 83 3.13 -9.66 -6.32
C SER A 83 4.62 -9.96 -6.56
N PRO A 84 4.99 -10.52 -7.72
CA PRO A 84 6.38 -10.80 -8.06
C PRO A 84 7.25 -9.55 -8.13
N TRP A 85 6.68 -8.38 -8.42
CA TRP A 85 7.42 -7.14 -8.47
C TRP A 85 7.74 -6.59 -7.07
N LEU A 86 6.81 -6.67 -6.12
CA LEU A 86 7.05 -6.19 -4.74
C LEU A 86 8.04 -7.08 -3.98
N SER A 87 8.15 -8.36 -4.35
CA SER A 87 9.15 -9.24 -3.74
C SER A 87 10.59 -8.83 -4.04
N THR A 88 10.83 -8.01 -5.09
CA THR A 88 12.17 -7.51 -5.45
C THR A 88 12.52 -6.16 -4.81
N TRP A 89 11.66 -5.60 -3.95
CA TRP A 89 11.86 -4.24 -3.42
C TRP A 89 12.93 -4.13 -2.33
N TYR A 90 13.30 -5.24 -1.69
CA TYR A 90 14.17 -5.28 -0.52
C TYR A 90 15.34 -6.26 -0.74
N ASP A 91 16.52 -5.93 -0.21
CA ASP A 91 17.71 -6.81 -0.29
C ASP A 91 17.47 -8.16 0.41
N ASN A 92 16.84 -8.14 1.59
CA ASN A 92 16.44 -9.33 2.35
C ASN A 92 14.92 -9.39 2.47
N SER A 93 14.26 -9.55 1.31
CA SER A 93 12.80 -9.57 1.20
C SER A 93 12.18 -10.72 2.00
N SER A 94 11.21 -10.39 2.84
CA SER A 94 10.36 -11.33 3.56
C SER A 94 8.90 -10.90 3.43
N VAL A 95 8.00 -11.83 3.73
CA VAL A 95 6.57 -11.63 3.50
C VAL A 95 5.73 -12.18 4.64
N ILE A 96 4.73 -11.40 5.05
CA ILE A 96 3.62 -11.89 5.89
C ILE A 96 2.40 -12.03 4.99
N LYS A 97 1.71 -13.17 5.12
CA LYS A 97 0.49 -13.51 4.41
C LYS A 97 -0.62 -13.72 5.42
N ILE A 98 -1.72 -12.98 5.29
CA ILE A 98 -2.86 -13.04 6.20
C ILE A 98 -4.14 -13.28 5.38
N PRO A 99 -4.97 -14.27 5.73
CA PRO A 99 -6.31 -14.42 5.14
C PRO A 99 -7.13 -13.15 5.38
N ILE A 100 -7.83 -12.66 4.36
CA ILE A 100 -8.66 -11.46 4.52
C ILE A 100 -9.77 -11.65 5.56
N GLU A 101 -10.19 -12.90 5.76
CA GLU A 101 -11.23 -13.31 6.68
C GLU A 101 -10.83 -13.10 8.16
N GLU A 102 -9.54 -12.85 8.45
CA GLU A 102 -9.09 -12.48 9.80
C GLU A 102 -9.35 -11.00 10.14
N PHE A 103 -9.60 -10.15 9.14
CA PHE A 103 -9.82 -8.71 9.34
C PHE A 103 -11.30 -8.36 9.48
N ASP A 104 -11.58 -7.35 10.30
CA ASP A 104 -12.84 -6.61 10.16
C ASP A 104 -12.79 -5.79 8.87
N LEU A 105 -13.52 -6.22 7.85
CA LEU A 105 -13.50 -5.61 6.53
C LEU A 105 -13.97 -4.15 6.53
N ARG A 106 -14.66 -3.70 7.57
CA ARG A 106 -14.99 -2.28 7.75
C ARG A 106 -13.76 -1.44 8.09
N THR A 107 -12.65 -2.06 8.48
CA THR A 107 -11.36 -1.40 8.74
C THR A 107 -10.37 -1.56 7.58
N VAL A 108 -10.80 -2.12 6.45
CA VAL A 108 -9.94 -2.36 5.28
C VAL A 108 -10.50 -1.64 4.06
N SER A 109 -9.66 -0.86 3.39
CA SER A 109 -10.00 -0.21 2.12
C SER A 109 -8.98 -0.49 1.04
N PHE A 110 -9.35 -0.29 -0.23
CA PHE A 110 -8.53 -0.70 -1.37
C PHE A 110 -8.42 0.39 -2.44
N THR A 111 -7.32 0.37 -3.16
CA THR A 111 -7.18 1.02 -4.47
C THR A 111 -6.73 0.00 -5.50
N TYR A 112 -7.27 0.10 -6.72
CA TYR A 112 -6.82 -0.74 -7.82
C TYR A 112 -5.54 -0.14 -8.43
N GLY A 113 -4.41 -0.52 -7.84
CA GLY A 113 -3.13 0.16 -8.01
C GLY A 113 -2.63 0.80 -6.72
N ASP A 114 -1.40 1.28 -6.76
CA ASP A 114 -0.81 2.14 -5.73
C ASP A 114 -1.67 3.42 -5.58
N SER A 115 -1.94 3.84 -4.34
CA SER A 115 -2.76 5.01 -4.02
C SER A 115 -2.20 6.31 -4.58
N HIS A 116 -0.87 6.46 -4.69
CA HIS A 116 -0.24 7.66 -5.23
C HIS A 116 -0.66 7.91 -6.69
N PRO A 117 -0.38 7.03 -7.67
CA PRO A 117 -0.83 7.22 -9.05
C PRO A 117 -2.35 7.13 -9.18
N THR A 118 -3.06 6.41 -8.30
CA THR A 118 -4.53 6.36 -8.33
C THR A 118 -5.16 7.72 -8.08
N PHE A 119 -4.61 8.51 -7.15
CA PHE A 119 -5.12 9.82 -6.77
C PHE A 119 -4.30 11.00 -7.30
N SER A 120 -3.17 10.77 -7.98
CA SER A 120 -2.34 11.82 -8.55
C SER A 120 -3.01 12.51 -9.73
N ASP A 121 -2.89 13.83 -9.83
CA ASP A 121 -3.36 14.59 -11.01
C ASP A 121 -2.44 14.42 -12.24
N LYS A 122 -1.32 13.69 -12.08
CA LYS A 122 -0.40 13.38 -13.18
C LYS A 122 -0.86 12.19 -14.03
N VAL A 123 -1.76 11.36 -13.51
CA VAL A 123 -2.26 10.15 -14.20
C VAL A 123 -3.71 10.39 -14.64
N ASN A 124 -3.89 10.72 -15.91
CA ASN A 124 -5.19 11.06 -16.51
C ASN A 124 -5.52 10.15 -17.70
N ASP A 125 -5.38 8.84 -17.51
CA ASP A 125 -5.59 7.83 -18.55
C ASP A 125 -7.07 7.43 -18.74
N GLY A 126 -7.99 8.09 -18.03
CA GLY A 126 -9.43 7.85 -18.15
C GLY A 126 -9.90 6.50 -17.62
N LYS A 127 -9.02 5.72 -16.97
CA LYS A 127 -9.39 4.41 -16.44
C LYS A 127 -10.38 4.55 -15.29
N GLU A 128 -11.40 3.69 -15.28
CA GLU A 128 -12.55 3.88 -14.39
C GLU A 128 -12.21 3.80 -12.90
N TYR A 129 -11.08 3.20 -12.56
CA TYR A 129 -10.60 3.03 -11.19
C TYR A 129 -9.67 4.14 -10.70
N ARG A 130 -9.43 5.18 -11.51
CA ARG A 130 -8.75 6.39 -11.06
C ARG A 130 -9.61 7.17 -10.09
N LYS A 131 -8.96 7.83 -9.14
CA LYS A 131 -9.58 8.67 -8.10
C LYS A 131 -10.65 7.93 -7.28
N LYS A 132 -10.55 6.61 -7.14
CA LYS A 132 -11.52 5.79 -6.42
C LYS A 132 -10.86 4.97 -5.33
N LEU A 133 -11.53 4.97 -4.18
CA LEU A 133 -11.29 4.05 -3.08
C LEU A 133 -12.42 3.01 -3.10
N TYR A 134 -12.10 1.78 -2.73
CA TYR A 134 -13.04 0.65 -2.72
C TYR A 134 -13.17 0.03 -1.32
N SER A 135 -14.38 -0.38 -0.97
CA SER A 135 -14.63 -1.36 0.10
C SER A 135 -14.28 -2.78 -0.39
N TYR A 136 -14.37 -3.77 0.49
CA TYR A 136 -14.13 -5.17 0.13
C TYR A 136 -15.03 -5.67 -1.00
N ASP A 137 -16.34 -5.44 -0.90
CA ASP A 137 -17.28 -5.90 -1.93
C ASP A 137 -17.04 -5.17 -3.27
N GLU A 138 -16.75 -3.87 -3.22
CA GLU A 138 -16.50 -3.09 -4.43
C GLU A 138 -15.19 -3.51 -5.13
N ILE A 139 -14.11 -3.81 -4.38
CA ILE A 139 -12.84 -4.23 -5.01
C ILE A 139 -12.98 -5.60 -5.67
N LEU A 140 -13.81 -6.50 -5.13
CA LEU A 140 -14.11 -7.79 -5.77
C LEU A 140 -14.74 -7.62 -7.15
N GLU A 141 -15.62 -6.63 -7.33
CA GLU A 141 -16.22 -6.31 -8.63
C GLU A 141 -15.17 -5.79 -9.62
N ILE A 142 -14.26 -4.93 -9.16
CA ILE A 142 -13.17 -4.42 -10.01
C ILE A 142 -12.20 -5.55 -10.41
N ILE A 143 -11.85 -6.44 -9.47
CA ILE A 143 -11.04 -7.63 -9.74
C ILE A 143 -11.74 -8.53 -10.74
N ARG A 144 -13.05 -8.75 -10.62
CA ARG A 144 -13.79 -9.57 -11.58
C ARG A 144 -13.75 -8.98 -12.99
N LYS A 145 -13.76 -7.66 -13.11
CA LYS A 145 -13.77 -6.95 -14.41
C LYS A 145 -12.40 -6.88 -15.07
N TYR A 146 -11.33 -6.66 -14.32
CA TYR A 146 -9.99 -6.40 -14.87
C TYR A 146 -8.93 -7.44 -14.50
N GLY A 147 -9.22 -8.37 -13.60
CA GLY A 147 -8.25 -9.29 -13.04
C GLY A 147 -7.32 -8.62 -12.02
N LEU A 148 -6.20 -9.28 -11.73
CA LEU A 148 -5.18 -8.77 -10.82
C LEU A 148 -4.05 -8.10 -11.62
N PRO A 149 -3.65 -6.84 -11.31
CA PRO A 149 -2.57 -6.15 -12.03
C PRO A 149 -1.24 -6.90 -12.03
N GLN A 150 -0.95 -7.70 -10.99
CA GLN A 150 0.23 -8.57 -10.95
C GLN A 150 0.20 -9.71 -11.98
N ASP A 151 -0.97 -10.03 -12.57
CA ASP A 151 -1.08 -11.05 -13.61
C ASP A 151 -0.99 -10.43 -15.00
N TRP A 152 -1.71 -9.33 -15.26
CA TRP A 152 -1.79 -8.72 -16.60
C TRP A 152 -0.82 -7.54 -16.83
N ASN A 153 -0.24 -6.96 -15.77
CA ASN A 153 0.67 -5.80 -15.85
C ASN A 153 1.82 -5.86 -14.83
N ASN A 154 2.34 -7.06 -14.54
CA ASN A 154 3.46 -7.24 -13.61
C ASN A 154 4.68 -6.37 -13.96
N ASP A 155 4.95 -6.19 -15.26
CA ASP A 155 6.07 -5.40 -15.77
C ASP A 155 5.74 -3.90 -15.95
N GLY A 156 4.51 -3.48 -15.65
CA GLY A 156 4.03 -2.10 -15.66
C GLY A 156 3.98 -1.42 -17.03
N LYS A 157 3.98 -2.18 -18.13
CA LYS A 157 3.91 -1.62 -19.49
C LYS A 157 2.57 -0.93 -19.80
N TYR A 158 1.50 -1.31 -19.13
CA TYR A 158 0.14 -0.84 -19.41
C TYR A 158 -0.37 0.22 -18.43
N GLY A 159 0.49 0.70 -17.55
CA GLY A 159 0.15 1.69 -16.53
C GLY A 159 0.89 1.48 -15.22
N PRO A 160 0.70 2.39 -14.25
CA PRO A 160 1.36 2.34 -12.96
C PRO A 160 0.88 1.20 -12.06
N GLU A 161 -0.33 0.69 -12.25
CA GLU A 161 -0.91 -0.41 -11.45
C GLU A 161 -0.20 -1.75 -11.71
N ARG A 162 0.50 -2.26 -10.71
CA ARG A 162 1.17 -3.58 -10.73
C ARG A 162 0.68 -4.52 -9.63
N TYR A 163 -0.17 -4.01 -8.75
CA TYR A 163 -0.79 -4.71 -7.64
C TYR A 163 -2.05 -3.94 -7.22
N ILE A 164 -2.89 -4.54 -6.36
CA ILE A 164 -4.00 -3.86 -5.68
C ILE A 164 -3.52 -3.55 -4.26
N GLU A 165 -3.56 -2.28 -3.87
CA GLU A 165 -3.14 -1.84 -2.54
C GLU A 165 -4.31 -1.98 -1.56
N ALA A 166 -4.02 -2.53 -0.39
CA ALA A 166 -4.94 -2.68 0.73
C ALA A 166 -4.43 -1.83 1.91
N HIS A 167 -5.34 -1.06 2.48
CA HIS A 167 -5.09 -0.14 3.58
C HIS A 167 -5.77 -0.68 4.83
N ILE A 168 -5.00 -1.12 5.81
CA ILE A 168 -5.51 -1.66 7.07
C ILE A 168 -5.55 -0.54 8.11
N TRP A 169 -6.74 -0.17 8.56
CA TRP A 169 -6.99 0.93 9.48
C TRP A 169 -7.16 0.49 10.94
N SER A 170 -6.79 -0.75 11.28
CA SER A 170 -6.73 -1.28 12.64
C SER A 170 -5.43 -2.07 12.88
N ASP A 171 -4.95 -2.08 14.12
CA ASP A 171 -3.80 -2.88 14.55
C ASP A 171 -4.19 -4.29 15.04
N ASP A 172 -5.48 -4.58 15.23
CA ASP A 172 -5.97 -5.79 15.93
C ASP A 172 -5.45 -7.10 15.34
N VAL A 173 -5.49 -7.22 14.01
CA VAL A 173 -4.97 -8.40 13.31
C VAL A 173 -3.45 -8.31 13.22
N ILE A 174 -2.92 -7.13 12.92
CA ILE A 174 -1.48 -6.92 12.69
C ILE A 174 -0.65 -7.34 13.91
N TYR A 175 -1.10 -7.01 15.12
CA TYR A 175 -0.40 -7.39 16.36
C TYR A 175 -0.26 -8.90 16.56
N LYS A 176 -1.11 -9.74 15.95
CA LYS A 176 -0.99 -11.19 16.01
C LYS A 176 0.24 -11.71 15.24
N TYR A 177 0.76 -10.91 14.30
CA TYR A 177 1.83 -11.24 13.37
C TYR A 177 3.16 -10.49 13.62
N LEU A 178 3.26 -9.70 14.70
CA LEU A 178 4.49 -9.00 15.10
C LEU A 178 5.40 -9.81 16.05
N LYS A 179 5.22 -11.13 16.12
CA LYS A 179 5.98 -12.01 17.04
C LYS A 179 7.40 -12.29 16.57
#